data_AF-A0A9C9G2Y6-F1
#
_entry.id   AF-A0A9C9G2Y6-F1
#
_cell.length_a   1.000
_cell.length_b   1.000
_cell.length_c   1.000
_cell.angle_alpha   90.00
_cell.angle_beta   90.00
_cell.angle_gamma   90.00
#
_symmetry.space_group_name_H-M   'P 1'
#
loop_
_entity.id
_entity.type
_entity.pdbx_description
1 polymer ?
#
loop_
_entity_poly.entity_id
_entity_poly.type
_entity_poly.pdbx_seq_one_letter_code
_entity_poly.pdbx_strand_id
1 'polypeptide(L)'
;MSQTALLPQFSSIDLTTVESILDHLIAKNRAIISRLGKSESSQWDLVMLPLIEANDALDRFWSPISHLNCVSDSTTLRALYQACHQKLVAFNTEVAQNEALFHTFERASNAPGFARLSISQQQSLLHALRDFHLSGVDLTADNKKTFRKLQETLVNLQTKFSQNILDATSYWYLHVVDSKDLIGLPESVIRQARSKAMEESLSGWVFTLQASSYIPFMQHASSRVLRQKILDTRQQLASLLGYKQYADLALQTRMVEILTKFWAFLMNCCGIPNQ
;
A
#
# COMPACT_ATOMS: atom_id res chain seq x y z
N MET A 1 27.73 -20.57 -3.42
CA MET A 1 27.69 -19.33 -2.62
C MET A 1 27.32 -18.21 -3.57
N SER A 2 26.02 -17.89 -3.70
CA SER A 2 25.57 -16.85 -4.63
C SER A 2 26.07 -15.50 -4.18
N GLN A 3 26.75 -14.78 -5.08
CA GLN A 3 27.03 -13.36 -4.95
C GLN A 3 25.71 -12.65 -4.64
N THR A 4 25.63 -12.02 -3.47
CA THR A 4 24.57 -11.07 -3.15
C THR A 4 24.77 -9.89 -4.08
N ALA A 5 24.11 -9.91 -5.25
CA ALA A 5 24.09 -8.76 -6.14
C ALA A 5 23.61 -7.53 -5.34
N LEU A 6 24.34 -6.42 -5.44
CA LEU A 6 24.02 -5.15 -4.78
C LEU A 6 22.65 -4.58 -5.22
N LEU A 7 22.15 -5.01 -6.40
CA LEU A 7 20.88 -4.59 -6.97
C LEU A 7 20.05 -5.81 -7.42
N PRO A 8 18.70 -5.74 -7.37
CA PRO A 8 17.83 -6.77 -7.91
C PRO A 8 18.05 -7.01 -9.41
N GLN A 9 18.17 -8.27 -9.82
CA GLN A 9 18.27 -8.65 -11.23
C GLN A 9 16.88 -8.94 -11.80
N PHE A 10 16.15 -7.91 -12.21
CA PHE A 10 14.77 -8.05 -12.69
C PHE A 10 14.62 -8.98 -13.90
N SER A 11 15.60 -8.99 -14.81
CA SER A 11 15.57 -9.81 -16.02
C SER A 11 15.72 -11.31 -15.77
N SER A 12 16.16 -11.72 -14.58
CA SER A 12 16.34 -13.13 -14.21
C SER A 12 15.24 -13.66 -13.29
N ILE A 13 14.19 -12.86 -13.03
CA ILE A 13 13.08 -13.30 -12.17
C ILE A 13 12.23 -14.30 -12.96
N ASP A 14 12.30 -15.58 -12.57
CA ASP A 14 11.47 -16.64 -13.10
C ASP A 14 10.16 -16.74 -12.28
N LEU A 15 9.07 -16.26 -12.87
CA LEU A 15 7.73 -16.25 -12.27
C LEU A 15 7.24 -17.66 -11.86
N THR A 16 7.73 -18.72 -12.50
CA THR A 16 7.30 -20.10 -12.20
C THR A 16 7.85 -20.60 -10.85
N THR A 17 8.94 -20.02 -10.38
CA THR A 17 9.62 -20.42 -9.13
C THR A 17 9.24 -19.56 -7.93
N VAL A 18 8.64 -18.39 -8.18
CA VAL A 18 8.38 -17.37 -7.15
C VAL A 18 7.59 -17.92 -5.98
N GLU A 19 6.49 -18.62 -6.25
CA GLU A 19 5.63 -19.14 -5.20
C GLU A 19 6.33 -20.17 -4.31
N SER A 20 7.13 -21.06 -4.91
CA SER A 20 7.89 -22.08 -4.18
C SER A 20 8.99 -21.46 -3.31
N ILE A 21 9.71 -20.46 -3.83
CA ILE A 21 10.73 -19.74 -3.08
C ILE A 21 10.09 -18.98 -1.90
N LEU A 22 8.95 -18.34 -2.13
CA LEU A 22 8.19 -17.66 -1.07
C LEU A 22 7.79 -18.63 0.03
N ASP A 23 7.21 -19.78 -0.33
CA ASP A 23 6.80 -20.81 0.63
C ASP A 23 7.98 -21.28 1.48
N HIS A 24 9.16 -21.47 0.86
CA HIS A 24 10.38 -21.83 1.58
C HIS A 24 10.83 -20.74 2.56
N LEU A 25 10.81 -19.47 2.16
CA LEU A 25 11.21 -18.34 3.02
C LEU A 25 10.23 -18.15 4.20
N ILE A 26 8.93 -18.30 3.96
CA ILE A 26 7.90 -18.28 5.01
C ILE A 26 8.11 -19.46 5.97
N ALA A 27 8.35 -20.66 5.47
CA ALA A 27 8.60 -21.84 6.30
C ALA A 27 9.87 -21.66 7.16
N LYS A 28 10.94 -21.10 6.61
CA LYS A 28 12.17 -20.78 7.35
C LYS A 28 11.90 -19.77 8.47
N ASN A 29 11.14 -18.71 8.19
CA ASN A 29 10.72 -17.74 9.20
C ASN A 29 9.90 -18.38 10.32
N ARG A 30 8.89 -19.20 9.99
CA ARG A 30 8.10 -19.95 10.98
C ARG A 30 8.96 -20.83 11.87
N ALA A 31 9.95 -21.52 11.31
CA ALA A 31 10.87 -22.36 12.07
C ALA A 31 11.71 -21.53 13.07
N ILE A 32 12.18 -20.35 12.67
CA ILE A 32 12.90 -19.41 13.55
C ILE A 32 11.98 -18.94 14.68
N ILE A 33 10.77 -18.49 14.37
CA ILE A 33 9.79 -18.04 15.35
C ILE A 33 9.45 -19.16 16.35
N SER A 34 9.24 -20.38 15.87
CA SER A 34 8.97 -21.54 16.73
C SER A 34 10.14 -21.85 17.67
N ARG A 35 11.38 -21.74 17.18
CA ARG A 35 12.59 -21.92 18.00
C ARG A 35 12.71 -20.82 19.05
N LEU A 36 12.47 -19.57 18.68
CA LEU A 36 12.54 -18.42 19.59
C LEU A 36 11.49 -18.49 20.68
N GLY A 37 10.25 -18.86 20.33
CA GLY A 37 9.16 -19.04 21.30
C GLY A 37 9.41 -20.14 22.34
N LYS A 38 10.35 -21.07 22.08
CA LYS A 38 10.80 -22.10 23.04
C LYS A 38 12.10 -21.72 23.77
N SER A 39 12.76 -20.65 23.35
CA SER A 39 14.00 -20.19 23.97
C SER A 39 13.70 -19.40 25.23
N GLU A 40 14.56 -19.52 26.24
CA GLU A 40 14.56 -18.67 27.43
C GLU A 40 15.50 -17.46 27.29
N SER A 41 16.20 -17.34 26.15
CA SER A 41 17.14 -16.23 25.93
C SER A 41 16.42 -14.88 25.97
N SER A 42 17.08 -13.92 26.58
CA SER A 42 16.69 -12.50 26.62
C SER A 42 17.74 -11.59 25.97
N GLN A 43 18.78 -12.17 25.37
CA GLN A 43 19.83 -11.43 24.69
C GLN A 43 19.35 -10.96 23.32
N TRP A 44 19.53 -9.65 23.04
CA TRP A 44 19.14 -9.03 21.79
C TRP A 44 19.59 -9.83 20.56
N ASP A 45 20.88 -10.19 20.48
CA ASP A 45 21.42 -10.89 19.30
C ASP A 45 20.80 -12.28 19.09
N LEU A 46 20.39 -12.96 20.17
CA LEU A 46 19.78 -14.27 20.08
C LEU A 46 18.29 -14.22 19.77
N VAL A 47 17.63 -13.10 20.06
CA VAL A 47 16.19 -12.89 19.82
C VAL A 47 15.94 -12.19 18.48
N MET A 48 16.59 -11.06 18.25
CA MET A 48 16.28 -10.15 17.14
C MET A 48 17.05 -10.49 15.87
N LEU A 49 18.34 -10.84 15.94
CA LEU A 49 19.14 -11.06 14.75
C LEU A 49 18.57 -12.15 13.84
N PRO A 50 18.13 -13.33 14.35
CA PRO A 50 17.54 -14.35 13.49
C PRO A 50 16.25 -13.90 12.81
N LEU A 51 15.44 -13.05 13.47
CA LEU A 51 14.21 -12.50 12.89
C LEU A 51 14.54 -11.46 11.82
N ILE A 52 15.48 -10.56 12.10
CA ILE A 52 15.92 -9.52 11.17
C ILE A 52 16.46 -10.17 9.88
N GLU A 53 17.36 -11.15 9.99
CA GLU A 53 17.92 -11.84 8.83
C GLU A 53 16.85 -12.58 8.02
N ALA A 54 15.88 -13.19 8.69
CA ALA A 54 14.82 -13.94 8.02
C ALA A 54 13.79 -13.03 7.36
N ASN A 55 13.47 -11.88 7.96
CA ASN A 55 12.60 -10.87 7.39
C ASN A 55 13.29 -10.13 6.24
N ASP A 56 14.57 -9.76 6.38
CA ASP A 56 15.36 -9.16 5.31
C ASP A 56 15.43 -10.08 4.08
N ALA A 57 15.63 -11.39 4.28
CA ALA A 57 15.60 -12.35 3.17
C ALA A 57 14.24 -12.38 2.46
N LEU A 58 13.14 -12.28 3.21
CA LEU A 58 11.78 -12.21 2.67
C LEU A 58 11.56 -10.89 1.89
N ASP A 59 11.97 -9.77 2.47
CA ASP A 59 11.82 -8.43 1.90
C ASP A 59 12.66 -8.26 0.63
N ARG A 60 13.91 -8.72 0.64
CA ARG A 60 14.81 -8.71 -0.53
C ARG A 60 14.26 -9.55 -1.68
N PHE A 61 13.56 -10.63 -1.37
CA PHE A 61 12.93 -11.49 -2.37
C PHE A 61 11.63 -10.87 -2.90
N TRP A 62 10.76 -10.35 -2.02
CA TRP A 62 9.44 -9.87 -2.39
C TRP A 62 9.43 -8.48 -3.02
N SER A 63 10.31 -7.57 -2.57
CA SER A 63 10.32 -6.18 -3.04
C SER A 63 10.46 -6.03 -4.56
N PRO A 64 11.35 -6.77 -5.26
CA PRO A 64 11.43 -6.70 -6.72
C PRO A 64 10.16 -7.19 -7.44
N ILE A 65 9.51 -8.24 -6.92
CA ILE A 65 8.28 -8.80 -7.48
C ILE A 65 7.13 -7.81 -7.30
N SER A 66 7.01 -7.23 -6.10
CA SER A 66 6.03 -6.18 -5.81
C SER A 66 6.24 -4.95 -6.70
N HIS A 67 7.50 -4.55 -6.91
CA HIS A 67 7.81 -3.46 -7.84
C HIS A 67 7.40 -3.78 -9.28
N LEU A 68 7.73 -4.97 -9.80
CA LEU A 68 7.31 -5.39 -11.15
C LEU A 68 5.79 -5.37 -11.30
N ASN A 69 5.04 -5.81 -10.28
CA ASN A 69 3.58 -5.73 -10.29
C ASN A 69 3.06 -4.28 -10.36
N CYS A 70 3.82 -3.30 -9.85
CA CYS A 70 3.45 -1.88 -9.94
C CYS A 70 3.83 -1.22 -11.27
N VAL A 71 4.91 -1.64 -11.92
CA VAL A 71 5.48 -0.89 -13.07
C VAL A 71 5.47 -1.63 -14.41
N SER A 72 5.33 -2.96 -14.38
CA SER A 72 5.41 -3.84 -15.56
C SER A 72 4.45 -5.03 -15.40
N ASP A 73 3.21 -4.73 -15.07
CA ASP A 73 2.17 -5.73 -14.81
C ASP A 73 1.82 -6.58 -16.04
N SER A 74 1.43 -7.83 -15.80
CA SER A 74 0.91 -8.76 -16.81
C SER A 74 -0.12 -9.68 -16.16
N THR A 75 -1.02 -10.27 -16.95
CA THR A 75 -2.05 -11.19 -16.42
C THR A 75 -1.46 -12.31 -15.56
N THR A 76 -0.33 -12.90 -16.01
CA THR A 76 0.38 -13.96 -15.28
C THR A 76 1.00 -13.44 -13.99
N LEU A 77 1.70 -12.30 -14.03
CA LEU A 77 2.30 -11.69 -12.83
C LEU A 77 1.23 -11.30 -11.80
N ARG A 78 0.10 -10.76 -12.25
CA ARG A 78 -0.99 -10.32 -11.38
C ARG A 78 -1.61 -11.48 -10.61
N ALA A 79 -1.89 -12.60 -11.28
CA ALA A 79 -2.45 -13.79 -10.65
C ALA A 79 -1.46 -14.38 -9.62
N LEU A 80 -0.18 -14.49 -9.99
CA LEU A 80 0.89 -14.92 -9.09
C LEU A 80 1.03 -14.00 -7.88
N TYR A 81 1.04 -12.68 -8.11
CA TYR A 81 1.16 -11.67 -7.06
C TYR A 81 0.01 -11.78 -6.07
N GLN A 82 -1.24 -11.90 -6.55
CA GLN A 82 -2.41 -12.07 -5.67
C GLN A 82 -2.29 -13.30 -4.78
N ALA A 83 -1.94 -14.46 -5.35
CA ALA A 83 -1.76 -15.70 -4.58
C ALA A 83 -0.64 -15.57 -3.54
N CYS A 84 0.53 -15.06 -3.93
CA CYS A 84 1.68 -14.88 -3.05
C CYS A 84 1.40 -13.83 -1.95
N HIS A 85 0.73 -12.73 -2.29
CA HIS A 85 0.38 -11.68 -1.35
C HIS A 85 -0.58 -12.19 -0.27
N GLN A 86 -1.57 -13.02 -0.64
CA GLN A 86 -2.45 -13.67 0.34
C GLN A 86 -1.66 -14.52 1.35
N LYS A 87 -0.66 -15.27 0.90
CA LYS A 87 0.22 -16.05 1.79
C LYS A 87 1.01 -15.18 2.76
N LEU A 88 1.55 -14.06 2.27
CA LEU A 88 2.27 -13.09 3.11
C LEU A 88 1.36 -12.42 4.14
N VAL A 89 0.15 -12.01 3.76
CA VAL A 89 -0.84 -11.45 4.69
C VAL A 89 -1.21 -12.47 5.77
N ALA A 90 -1.44 -13.73 5.39
CA ALA A 90 -1.73 -14.80 6.34
C ALA A 90 -0.56 -15.04 7.30
N PHE A 91 0.67 -15.10 6.78
CA PHE A 91 1.88 -15.23 7.59
C PHE A 91 2.07 -14.04 8.55
N ASN A 92 1.95 -12.80 8.10
CA ASN A 92 2.09 -11.62 8.95
C ASN A 92 1.02 -11.59 10.06
N THR A 93 -0.22 -12.01 9.75
CA THR A 93 -1.30 -12.13 10.74
C THR A 93 -0.99 -13.21 11.79
N GLU A 94 -0.42 -14.34 11.37
CA GLU A 94 0.04 -15.41 12.26
C GLU A 94 1.14 -14.90 13.21
N VAL A 95 2.15 -14.19 12.68
CA VAL A 95 3.24 -13.62 13.48
C VAL A 95 2.72 -12.58 14.47
N ALA A 96 1.88 -11.65 14.02
CA ALA A 96 1.36 -10.56 14.83
C ALA A 96 0.53 -11.02 16.04
N GLN A 97 0.02 -12.26 16.04
CA GLN A 97 -0.74 -12.84 17.14
C GLN A 97 -0.03 -14.01 17.83
N ASN A 98 1.27 -14.20 17.56
CA ASN A 98 2.05 -15.27 18.15
C ASN A 98 2.42 -14.96 19.61
N GLU A 99 1.71 -15.57 20.55
CA GLU A 99 1.91 -15.37 22.00
C GLU A 99 3.31 -15.77 22.47
N ALA A 100 3.86 -16.86 21.96
CA ALA A 100 5.19 -17.33 22.36
C ALA A 100 6.29 -16.35 21.91
N LEU A 101 6.14 -15.78 20.71
CA LEU A 101 7.03 -14.74 20.22
C LEU A 101 6.86 -13.45 21.05
N PHE A 102 5.63 -13.03 21.33
CA PHE A 102 5.36 -11.89 22.21
C PHE A 102 6.07 -12.03 23.56
N HIS A 103 5.93 -13.17 24.24
CA HIS A 103 6.61 -13.41 25.52
C HIS A 103 8.14 -13.44 25.40
N THR A 104 8.68 -13.82 24.24
CA THR A 104 10.12 -13.74 23.97
C THR A 104 10.58 -12.27 23.94
N PHE A 105 9.83 -11.39 23.26
CA PHE A 105 10.10 -9.95 23.21
C PHE A 105 9.91 -9.30 24.58
N GLU A 106 8.86 -9.68 25.31
CA GLU A 106 8.57 -9.19 26.66
C GLU A 106 9.72 -9.52 27.61
N ARG A 107 10.22 -10.77 27.57
CA ARG A 107 11.37 -11.20 28.36
C ARG A 107 12.64 -10.42 28.00
N ALA A 108 12.90 -10.21 26.71
CA ALA A 108 14.04 -9.43 26.26
C ALA A 108 13.97 -7.97 26.71
N SER A 109 12.77 -7.36 26.69
CA SER A 109 12.55 -5.98 27.13
C SER A 109 12.64 -5.80 28.65
N ASN A 110 12.29 -6.84 29.42
CA ASN A 110 12.33 -6.81 30.89
C ASN A 110 13.66 -7.28 31.49
N ALA A 111 14.59 -7.77 30.66
CA ALA A 111 15.87 -8.28 31.14
C ALA A 111 16.84 -7.14 31.53
N PRO A 112 17.75 -7.37 32.49
CA PRO A 112 18.77 -6.38 32.87
C PRO A 112 19.65 -5.90 31.70
N GLY A 113 19.79 -6.72 30.65
CA GLY A 113 20.53 -6.37 29.44
C GLY A 113 19.87 -5.27 28.60
N PHE A 114 18.57 -5.04 28.74
CA PHE A 114 17.82 -4.05 27.96
C PHE A 114 18.39 -2.63 28.12
N ALA A 115 18.71 -2.23 29.35
CA ALA A 115 19.28 -0.92 29.65
C ALA A 115 20.67 -0.69 29.02
N ARG A 116 21.36 -1.75 28.57
CA ARG A 116 22.67 -1.68 27.90
C ARG A 116 22.55 -1.62 26.38
N LEU A 117 21.35 -1.85 25.82
CA LEU A 117 21.11 -1.74 24.39
C LEU A 117 21.15 -0.28 23.95
N SER A 118 21.48 -0.05 22.69
CA SER A 118 21.33 1.28 22.08
C SER A 118 19.85 1.72 22.05
N ILE A 119 19.62 3.03 21.97
CA ILE A 119 18.26 3.59 21.93
C ILE A 119 17.43 2.99 20.78
N SER A 120 18.04 2.78 19.61
CA SER A 120 17.35 2.19 18.44
C SER A 120 16.94 0.74 18.68
N GLN A 121 17.79 -0.06 19.33
CA GLN A 121 17.47 -1.43 19.71
C GLN A 121 16.35 -1.47 20.75
N GLN A 122 16.43 -0.63 21.79
CA GLN A 122 15.35 -0.52 22.78
C GLN A 122 14.02 -0.18 22.09
N GLN A 123 14.01 0.82 21.22
CA GLN A 123 12.80 1.21 20.48
C GLN A 123 12.28 0.12 19.57
N SER A 124 13.15 -0.67 18.95
CA SER A 124 12.73 -1.79 18.10
C SER A 124 11.95 -2.84 18.90
N LEU A 125 12.41 -3.18 20.12
CA LEU A 125 11.66 -4.09 21.01
C LEU A 125 10.34 -3.48 21.48
N LEU A 126 10.35 -2.21 21.89
CA LEU A 126 9.16 -1.52 22.39
C LEU A 126 8.09 -1.35 21.30
N HIS A 127 8.50 -1.03 20.07
CA HIS A 127 7.60 -0.96 18.93
C HIS A 127 7.01 -2.33 18.59
N ALA A 128 7.82 -3.39 18.59
CA ALA A 128 7.32 -4.74 18.37
C ALA A 128 6.28 -5.13 19.43
N LEU A 129 6.53 -4.87 20.72
CA LEU A 129 5.57 -5.12 21.80
C LEU A 129 4.27 -4.33 21.60
N ARG A 130 4.36 -3.03 21.31
CA ARG A 130 3.19 -2.20 20.97
C ARG A 130 2.39 -2.81 19.83
N ASP A 131 3.07 -3.25 18.77
CA ASP A 131 2.41 -3.78 17.57
C ASP A 131 1.73 -5.14 17.85
N PHE A 132 2.30 -5.98 18.73
CA PHE A 132 1.62 -7.18 19.25
C PHE A 132 0.33 -6.84 20.01
N HIS A 133 0.37 -5.85 20.92
CA HIS A 133 -0.81 -5.40 21.66
C HIS A 133 -1.90 -4.87 20.72
N LEU A 134 -1.53 -4.03 19.74
CA LEU A 134 -2.44 -3.50 18.73
C LEU A 134 -3.00 -4.59 17.80
N SER A 135 -2.28 -5.69 17.63
CA SER A 135 -2.72 -6.87 16.88
C SER A 135 -3.60 -7.81 17.70
N GLY A 136 -3.84 -7.48 18.97
CA GLY A 136 -4.74 -8.19 19.86
C GLY A 136 -4.13 -9.42 20.52
N VAL A 137 -2.81 -9.44 20.78
CA VAL A 137 -2.16 -10.58 21.47
C VAL A 137 -2.76 -10.86 22.86
N ASP A 138 -3.21 -9.82 23.57
CA ASP A 138 -3.79 -9.94 24.93
C ASP A 138 -5.28 -10.36 24.94
N LEU A 139 -5.91 -10.45 23.77
CA LEU A 139 -7.32 -10.78 23.68
C LEU A 139 -7.58 -12.23 24.10
N THR A 140 -8.73 -12.48 24.73
CA THR A 140 -9.20 -13.85 24.96
C THR A 140 -9.40 -14.59 23.63
N ALA A 141 -9.44 -15.93 23.64
CA ALA A 141 -9.59 -16.72 22.41
C ALA A 141 -10.84 -16.31 21.59
N ASP A 142 -11.97 -16.01 22.23
CA ASP A 142 -13.20 -15.56 21.56
C ASP A 142 -13.08 -14.13 21.03
N ASN A 143 -12.39 -13.25 21.75
CA ASN A 143 -12.11 -11.90 21.26
C ASN A 143 -11.11 -11.91 20.10
N LYS A 144 -10.12 -12.81 20.08
CA LYS A 144 -9.19 -13.01 18.94
C LYS A 144 -9.94 -13.45 17.68
N LYS A 145 -10.88 -14.39 17.80
CA LYS A 145 -11.75 -14.80 16.66
C LYS A 145 -12.54 -13.61 16.11
N THR A 146 -13.16 -12.84 17.02
CA THR A 146 -13.94 -11.66 16.64
C THR A 146 -13.07 -10.59 15.98
N PHE A 147 -11.89 -10.31 16.55
CA PHE A 147 -10.92 -9.35 16.02
C PHE A 147 -10.48 -9.73 14.60
N ARG A 148 -10.12 -11.01 14.35
CA ARG A 148 -9.77 -11.49 13.01
C ARG A 148 -10.89 -11.26 12.00
N LYS A 149 -12.13 -11.64 12.36
CA LYS A 149 -13.29 -11.44 11.48
C LYS A 149 -13.54 -9.96 11.17
N LEU A 150 -13.36 -9.07 12.15
CA LEU A 150 -13.48 -7.63 11.95
C LEU A 150 -12.37 -7.09 11.06
N GLN A 151 -11.13 -7.51 11.24
CA GLN A 151 -9.99 -7.12 10.39
C GLN A 151 -10.19 -7.59 8.95
N GLU A 152 -10.60 -8.84 8.73
CA GLU A 152 -10.94 -9.35 7.39
C GLU A 152 -12.06 -8.53 6.75
N THR A 153 -13.11 -8.21 7.50
CA THR A 153 -14.22 -7.39 7.03
C THR A 153 -13.74 -5.97 6.66
N LEU A 154 -12.89 -5.37 7.49
CA LEU A 154 -12.33 -4.04 7.27
C LEU A 154 -11.48 -4.00 6.00
N VAL A 155 -10.56 -4.95 5.82
CA VAL A 155 -9.70 -5.05 4.63
C VAL A 155 -10.57 -5.24 3.37
N ASN A 156 -11.59 -6.08 3.43
CA ASN A 156 -12.53 -6.27 2.31
C ASN A 156 -13.30 -4.99 1.98
N LEU A 157 -13.78 -4.26 3.00
CA LEU A 157 -14.47 -2.98 2.81
C LEU A 157 -13.56 -1.90 2.25
N GLN A 158 -12.32 -1.78 2.75
CA GLN A 158 -11.31 -0.84 2.24
C GLN A 158 -10.97 -1.13 0.77
N THR A 159 -10.79 -2.41 0.43
CA THR A 159 -10.55 -2.86 -0.94
C THR A 159 -11.75 -2.53 -1.83
N LYS A 160 -12.97 -2.86 -1.39
CA LYS A 160 -14.20 -2.60 -2.15
C LYS A 160 -14.44 -1.11 -2.34
N PHE A 161 -14.20 -0.29 -1.31
CA PHE A 161 -14.30 1.16 -1.38
C PHE A 161 -13.29 1.73 -2.40
N SER A 162 -12.04 1.28 -2.36
CA SER A 162 -11.01 1.71 -3.31
C SER A 162 -11.36 1.32 -4.75
N GLN A 163 -11.86 0.09 -4.96
CA GLN A 163 -12.37 -0.35 -6.26
C GLN A 163 -13.55 0.49 -6.74
N ASN A 164 -14.54 0.75 -5.88
CA ASN A 164 -15.69 1.59 -6.23
C ASN A 164 -15.28 3.02 -6.64
N ILE A 165 -14.24 3.60 -6.02
CA ILE A 165 -13.68 4.89 -6.44
C ILE A 165 -13.04 4.79 -7.82
N LEU A 166 -12.25 3.75 -8.08
CA LEU A 166 -11.63 3.52 -9.39
C LEU A 166 -12.69 3.32 -10.47
N ASP A 167 -13.72 2.53 -10.19
CA ASP A 167 -14.83 2.29 -11.10
C ASP A 167 -15.59 3.59 -11.36
N ALA A 168 -15.93 4.37 -10.33
CA ALA A 168 -16.62 5.65 -10.49
C ALA A 168 -15.80 6.67 -11.30
N THR A 169 -14.48 6.69 -11.13
CA THR A 169 -13.57 7.60 -11.87
C THR A 169 -13.23 7.12 -13.29
N SER A 170 -13.44 5.83 -13.58
CA SER A 170 -13.23 5.22 -14.89
C SER A 170 -14.52 5.11 -15.72
N TYR A 171 -15.69 5.08 -15.07
CA TYR A 171 -17.01 5.00 -15.71
C TYR A 171 -17.25 6.18 -16.65
N TRP A 172 -16.82 7.38 -16.23
CA TRP A 172 -16.89 8.55 -17.09
C TRP A 172 -15.58 8.72 -17.87
N TYR A 173 -15.73 8.95 -19.17
CA TYR A 173 -14.65 9.39 -20.01
C TYR A 173 -15.08 10.51 -20.97
N LEU A 174 -14.12 11.34 -21.34
CA LEU A 174 -14.24 12.27 -22.46
C LEU A 174 -13.70 11.58 -23.71
N HIS A 175 -14.61 11.22 -24.60
CA HIS A 175 -14.26 10.72 -25.94
C HIS A 175 -14.05 11.89 -26.89
N VAL A 176 -12.87 11.95 -27.50
CA VAL A 176 -12.45 12.98 -28.45
C VAL A 176 -12.14 12.29 -29.77
N VAL A 177 -12.73 12.78 -30.86
CA VAL A 177 -12.52 12.25 -32.22
C VAL A 177 -11.81 13.28 -33.11
N ASP A 178 -11.98 14.58 -32.85
CA ASP A 178 -11.30 15.63 -33.59
C ASP A 178 -9.89 15.87 -33.04
N SER A 179 -8.88 15.73 -33.91
CA SER A 179 -7.49 16.04 -33.59
C SER A 179 -7.26 17.49 -33.15
N LYS A 180 -8.13 18.44 -33.53
CA LYS A 180 -8.04 19.85 -33.12
C LYS A 180 -8.23 20.04 -31.62
N ASP A 181 -8.97 19.14 -30.97
CA ASP A 181 -9.22 19.19 -29.54
C ASP A 181 -8.02 18.73 -28.70
N LEU A 182 -6.96 18.22 -29.35
CA LEU A 182 -5.72 17.79 -28.69
C LEU A 182 -4.65 18.88 -28.61
N ILE A 183 -4.91 20.06 -29.19
CA ILE A 183 -3.90 21.13 -29.28
C ILE A 183 -3.42 21.52 -27.88
N GLY A 184 -2.09 21.51 -27.72
CA GLY A 184 -1.38 21.85 -26.48
C GLY A 184 -1.05 20.65 -25.60
N LEU A 185 -1.72 19.50 -25.77
CA LEU A 185 -1.44 18.30 -24.96
C LEU A 185 -0.05 17.71 -25.27
N PRO A 186 0.70 17.25 -24.25
CA PRO A 186 1.94 16.49 -24.46
C PRO A 186 1.70 15.19 -25.23
N GLU A 187 2.66 14.80 -26.07
CA GLU A 187 2.54 13.58 -26.88
C GLU A 187 2.35 12.32 -26.02
N SER A 188 2.98 12.25 -24.85
CA SER A 188 2.82 11.15 -23.90
C SER A 188 1.37 10.98 -23.43
N VAL A 189 0.63 12.09 -23.29
CA VAL A 189 -0.77 12.13 -22.84
C VAL A 189 -1.70 11.73 -23.98
N ILE A 190 -1.40 12.20 -25.20
CA ILE A 190 -2.11 11.79 -26.42
C ILE A 190 -1.97 10.28 -26.67
N ARG A 191 -0.76 9.72 -26.53
CA ARG A 191 -0.52 8.28 -26.69
C ARG A 191 -1.28 7.45 -25.65
N GLN A 192 -1.25 7.87 -24.39
CA GLN A 192 -2.03 7.20 -23.33
C GLN A 192 -3.54 7.25 -23.61
N ALA A 193 -4.07 8.40 -24.00
CA ALA A 193 -5.49 8.54 -24.32
C ALA A 193 -5.92 7.69 -25.53
N ARG A 194 -5.02 7.49 -26.50
CA ARG A 194 -5.25 6.60 -27.65
C ARG A 194 -5.24 5.13 -27.25
N SER A 195 -4.30 4.72 -26.40
CA SER A 195 -4.27 3.35 -25.84
C SER A 195 -5.56 3.07 -25.07
N LYS A 196 -6.00 4.02 -24.23
CA LYS A 196 -7.25 3.90 -23.48
C LYS A 196 -8.47 3.77 -24.40
N ALA A 197 -8.51 4.52 -25.51
CA ALA A 197 -9.58 4.38 -26.50
C ALA A 197 -9.64 2.97 -27.11
N MET A 198 -8.48 2.37 -27.40
CA MET A 198 -8.40 0.99 -27.91
C MET A 198 -8.90 -0.03 -26.89
N GLU A 199 -8.57 0.13 -25.60
CA GLU A 199 -9.07 -0.73 -24.52
C GLU A 199 -10.60 -0.70 -24.43
N GLU A 200 -11.20 0.49 -24.58
CA GLU A 200 -12.66 0.69 -24.57
C GLU A 200 -13.33 0.36 -25.92
N SER A 201 -12.57 -0.13 -26.91
CA SER A 201 -13.05 -0.39 -28.29
C SER A 201 -13.64 0.84 -28.99
N LEU A 202 -13.11 2.02 -28.70
CA LEU A 202 -13.50 3.31 -29.28
C LEU A 202 -12.42 3.86 -30.22
N SER A 203 -12.84 4.63 -31.24
CA SER A 203 -11.92 5.37 -32.11
C SER A 203 -11.40 6.65 -31.42
N GLY A 204 -10.35 7.30 -31.95
CA GLY A 204 -9.87 8.58 -31.40
C GLY A 204 -9.13 8.45 -30.06
N TRP A 205 -9.52 9.28 -29.08
CA TRP A 205 -8.84 9.43 -27.79
C TRP A 205 -9.85 9.45 -26.63
N VAL A 206 -9.46 8.82 -25.51
CA VAL A 206 -10.28 8.72 -24.30
C VAL A 206 -9.51 9.32 -23.13
N PHE A 207 -10.07 10.36 -22.52
CA PHE A 207 -9.53 10.99 -21.31
C PHE A 207 -10.42 10.67 -20.10
N THR A 208 -9.81 10.36 -18.96
CA THR A 208 -10.52 9.94 -17.74
C THR A 208 -10.34 10.98 -16.62
N LEU A 209 -11.02 10.77 -15.49
CA LEU A 209 -10.89 11.65 -14.32
C LEU A 209 -9.72 11.28 -13.40
N GLN A 210 -8.98 10.22 -13.76
CA GLN A 210 -7.78 9.79 -13.04
C GLN A 210 -6.71 10.87 -13.12
N ALA A 211 -5.91 11.01 -12.06
CA ALA A 211 -4.92 12.09 -11.96
C ALA A 211 -3.92 12.11 -13.14
N SER A 212 -3.52 10.93 -13.64
CA SER A 212 -2.62 10.77 -14.79
C SER A 212 -3.20 11.31 -16.11
N SER A 213 -4.53 11.36 -16.26
CA SER A 213 -5.21 11.89 -17.44
C SER A 213 -5.69 13.33 -17.22
N TYR A 214 -6.34 13.57 -16.08
CA TYR A 214 -6.93 14.86 -15.70
C TYR A 214 -5.89 15.98 -15.56
N ILE A 215 -4.82 15.77 -14.79
CA ILE A 215 -3.85 16.83 -14.46
C ILE A 215 -3.20 17.38 -15.74
N PRO A 216 -2.59 16.54 -16.60
CA PRO A 216 -1.97 17.06 -17.82
C PRO A 216 -3.01 17.64 -18.79
N PHE A 217 -4.23 17.10 -18.83
CA PHE A 217 -5.28 17.68 -19.67
C PHE A 217 -5.63 19.10 -19.22
N MET A 218 -5.81 19.33 -17.92
CA MET A 218 -6.12 20.65 -17.38
C MET A 218 -4.97 21.64 -17.52
N GLN A 219 -3.72 21.17 -17.45
CA GLN A 219 -2.52 22.01 -17.58
C GLN A 219 -2.25 22.43 -19.02
N HIS A 220 -2.52 21.55 -19.99
CA HIS A 220 -1.98 21.70 -21.34
C HIS A 220 -3.02 21.79 -22.45
N ALA A 221 -4.24 21.26 -22.26
CA ALA A 221 -5.26 21.31 -23.32
C ALA A 221 -5.62 22.78 -23.59
N SER A 222 -5.62 23.19 -24.86
CA SER A 222 -5.96 24.56 -25.24
C SER A 222 -7.47 24.83 -25.19
N SER A 223 -8.30 23.81 -25.40
CA SER A 223 -9.76 23.93 -25.43
C SER A 223 -10.37 24.21 -24.06
N ARG A 224 -10.81 25.45 -23.84
CA ARG A 224 -11.52 25.87 -22.61
C ARG A 224 -12.79 25.07 -22.38
N VAL A 225 -13.53 24.77 -23.46
CA VAL A 225 -14.81 24.04 -23.40
C VAL A 225 -14.60 22.63 -22.84
N LEU A 226 -13.57 21.92 -23.31
CA LEU A 226 -13.28 20.58 -22.83
C LEU A 226 -12.74 20.58 -21.40
N ARG A 227 -11.89 21.56 -21.03
CA ARG A 227 -11.46 21.73 -19.62
C ARG A 227 -12.66 21.97 -18.70
N GLN A 228 -13.61 22.82 -19.10
CA GLN A 228 -14.82 23.07 -18.33
C GLN A 228 -15.67 21.81 -18.18
N LYS A 229 -15.89 21.06 -19.27
CA LYS A 229 -16.66 19.81 -19.25
C LYS A 229 -16.11 18.80 -18.25
N ILE A 230 -14.79 18.60 -18.23
CA ILE A 230 -14.12 17.70 -17.28
C ILE A 230 -14.27 18.21 -15.83
N LEU A 231 -14.14 19.52 -15.62
CA LEU A 231 -14.31 20.13 -14.30
C LEU A 231 -15.74 19.97 -13.76
N ASP A 232 -16.74 20.23 -14.60
CA ASP A 232 -18.16 20.09 -14.25
C ASP A 232 -18.51 18.65 -13.90
N THR A 233 -18.00 17.68 -14.66
CA THR A 233 -18.19 16.26 -14.35
C THR A 233 -17.56 15.88 -13.01
N ARG A 234 -16.35 16.35 -12.69
CA ARG A 234 -15.74 16.13 -11.37
C ARG A 234 -16.59 16.70 -10.24
N GLN A 235 -17.16 17.87 -10.45
CA GLN A 235 -18.05 18.49 -9.48
C GLN A 235 -19.36 17.69 -9.32
N GLN A 236 -19.96 17.23 -10.41
CA GLN A 236 -21.15 16.37 -10.39
C GLN A 236 -20.90 15.06 -9.62
N LEU A 237 -19.76 14.40 -9.84
CA LEU A 237 -19.38 13.20 -9.09
C LEU A 237 -19.24 13.46 -7.59
N ALA A 238 -18.63 14.58 -7.20
CA ALA A 238 -18.54 14.97 -5.80
C ALA A 238 -19.94 15.18 -5.19
N SER A 239 -20.82 15.88 -5.90
CA SER A 239 -22.20 16.11 -5.47
C SER A 239 -23.02 14.83 -5.36
N LEU A 240 -22.86 13.87 -6.29
CA LEU A 240 -23.52 12.55 -6.23
C LEU A 240 -23.11 11.76 -4.98
N LEU A 241 -21.87 11.94 -4.52
CA LEU A 241 -21.36 11.31 -3.30
C LEU A 241 -21.65 12.12 -2.02
N GLY A 242 -22.44 13.19 -2.12
CA GLY A 242 -22.85 14.02 -0.98
C GLY A 242 -21.84 15.09 -0.57
N TYR A 243 -20.78 15.32 -1.35
CA TYR A 243 -19.76 16.34 -1.08
C TYR A 243 -20.11 17.67 -1.77
N LYS A 244 -19.80 18.78 -1.09
CA LYS A 244 -20.03 20.12 -1.65
C LYS A 244 -19.11 20.41 -2.83
N GLN A 245 -17.91 19.86 -2.83
CA GLN A 245 -16.91 20.03 -3.88
C GLN A 245 -15.96 18.83 -3.95
N TYR A 246 -15.33 18.62 -5.11
CA TYR A 246 -14.40 17.49 -5.31
C TYR A 246 -13.21 17.50 -4.35
N ALA A 247 -12.78 18.69 -3.90
CA ALA A 247 -11.71 18.80 -2.90
C ALA A 247 -12.08 18.09 -1.58
N ASP A 248 -13.34 18.21 -1.12
CA ASP A 248 -13.80 17.58 0.11
C ASP A 248 -13.80 16.05 -0.02
N LEU A 249 -14.18 15.53 -1.19
CA LEU A 249 -14.10 14.11 -1.54
C LEU A 249 -12.64 13.63 -1.57
N ALA A 250 -11.73 14.39 -2.18
CA ALA A 250 -10.32 14.03 -2.31
C ALA A 250 -9.57 13.98 -0.97
N LEU A 251 -10.03 14.74 0.03
CA LEU A 251 -9.44 14.76 1.37
C LEU A 251 -9.83 13.55 2.23
N GLN A 252 -10.93 12.86 1.93
CA GLN A 252 -11.40 11.71 2.73
C GLN A 252 -10.42 10.54 2.79
N THR A 253 -9.61 10.36 1.74
CA THR A 253 -8.61 9.29 1.66
C THR A 253 -7.21 9.72 2.11
N ARG A 254 -7.06 10.97 2.58
CA ARG A 254 -5.78 11.53 3.04
C ARG A 254 -5.77 11.58 4.56
N MET A 255 -4.58 11.43 5.15
CA MET A 255 -4.36 11.50 6.61
C MET A 255 -4.52 12.92 7.15
N VAL A 256 -5.74 13.46 7.07
CA VAL A 256 -6.14 14.68 7.77
C VAL A 256 -7.32 14.31 8.64
N GLU A 257 -7.04 13.60 9.74
CA GLU A 257 -8.06 13.28 10.75
C GLU A 257 -8.60 14.53 11.46
N ILE A 258 -7.94 15.68 11.29
CA ILE A 258 -8.34 16.94 11.93
C ILE A 258 -8.20 18.09 10.93
N LEU A 259 -9.28 18.34 10.18
CA LEU A 259 -9.40 19.45 9.22
C LEU A 259 -8.92 20.78 9.82
N THR A 260 -9.18 20.99 11.11
CA THR A 260 -8.82 22.20 11.87
C THR A 260 -7.32 22.43 12.00
N LYS A 261 -6.50 21.38 12.18
CA LYS A 261 -5.03 21.53 12.26
C LYS A 261 -4.42 21.79 10.90
N PHE A 262 -4.96 21.18 9.85
CA PHE A 262 -4.53 21.42 8.48
C PHE A 262 -4.86 22.84 8.02
N TRP A 263 -6.07 23.32 8.29
CA TRP A 263 -6.44 24.71 8.02
C TRP A 263 -5.61 25.68 8.84
N ALA A 264 -5.39 25.44 10.14
CA ALA A 264 -4.51 26.29 10.96
C ALA A 264 -3.07 26.33 10.43
N PHE A 265 -2.52 25.19 9.98
CA PHE A 265 -1.19 25.12 9.36
C PHE A 265 -1.12 25.90 8.04
N LEU A 266 -2.12 25.71 7.16
CA LEU A 266 -2.19 26.43 5.89
C LEU A 266 -2.40 27.94 6.09
N MET A 267 -3.29 28.34 6.99
CA MET A 267 -3.55 29.75 7.31
C MET A 267 -2.31 30.42 7.90
N ASN A 268 -1.56 29.70 8.73
CA ASN A 268 -0.27 30.17 9.25
C ASN A 268 0.79 30.29 8.13
N CYS A 269 0.86 29.34 7.20
CA CYS A 269 1.74 29.42 6.02
C CYS A 269 1.35 30.57 5.07
N CYS A 270 0.06 30.90 4.99
CA CYS A 270 -0.47 32.00 4.19
C CYS A 270 -0.48 33.36 4.92
N GLY A 271 -0.02 33.42 6.17
CA GLY A 271 0.03 34.65 6.96
C GLY A 271 -1.33 35.22 7.36
N ILE A 272 -2.40 34.41 7.35
CA ILE A 272 -3.75 34.83 7.77
C ILE A 272 -3.94 34.40 9.23
N PRO A 273 -4.15 35.33 10.18
CA PRO A 273 -4.34 34.98 11.59
C PRO A 273 -5.60 34.12 11.78
N ASN A 274 -5.50 33.07 12.61
CA ASN A 274 -6.67 32.29 13.04
C ASN A 274 -7.69 33.22 13.70
N GLN A 275 -8.90 33.32 13.14
CA GLN A 275 -10.08 33.85 13.82
C GLN A 275 -10.84 32.72 14.51
#